data_AF-A0A935T9M8-F1
#
_entry.id   AF-A0A935T9M8-F1
#
_cell.length_a   1.000
_cell.length_b   1.000
_cell.length_c   1.000
_cell.angle_alpha   90.00
_cell.angle_beta   90.00
_cell.angle_gamma   90.00
#
_symmetry.space_group_name_H-M   'P 1'
#
loop_
_entity.id
_entity.type
_entity.pdbx_description
1 polymer ?
#
loop_
_entity_poly.entity_id
_entity_poly.type
_entity_poly.pdbx_seq_one_letter_code
_entity_poly.pdbx_strand_id
1 'polypeptide(L)'
;MQTLPDTAGKFHFNVDVPIPFDGRGRMEVDLLSAEARVAVEIDGPQHLADPVVYRRDRRKDALLQDNGYVVLRFLAEDVGKHLYDVLDTILRNLARRQRNCQVTCRQRRGSEATRDALSAGLQGWPSRG
;
A
#
# COMPACT_ATOMS: atom_id res chain seq x y z
N MET A 1 3.27 16.00 -23.03
CA MET A 1 2.66 14.99 -22.14
C MET A 1 3.73 14.42 -21.18
N GLN A 2 4.15 15.22 -20.21
CA GLN A 2 5.17 14.88 -19.20
C GLN A 2 4.96 15.83 -18.01
N THR A 3 4.16 15.46 -17.02
CA THR A 3 3.91 16.33 -15.85
C THR A 3 3.39 15.50 -14.67
N LEU A 4 4.22 14.60 -14.11
CA LEU A 4 4.32 14.36 -12.66
C LEU A 4 5.44 13.31 -12.41
N PRO A 5 6.65 13.72 -11.98
CA PRO A 5 7.72 12.77 -11.65
C PRO A 5 7.42 11.89 -10.42
N ASP A 6 6.41 12.25 -9.62
CA ASP A 6 6.09 11.54 -8.38
C ASP A 6 5.34 10.21 -8.57
N THR A 7 4.77 9.95 -9.74
CA THR A 7 3.97 8.74 -10.06
C THR A 7 4.57 7.88 -11.17
N ALA A 8 5.55 8.40 -11.92
CA ALA A 8 6.18 7.68 -13.02
C ALA A 8 6.88 6.39 -12.51
N GLY A 9 6.41 5.24 -12.99
CA GLY A 9 6.98 3.92 -12.67
C GLY A 9 6.58 3.32 -11.31
N LYS A 10 5.71 3.98 -10.53
CA LYS A 10 5.29 3.48 -9.20
C LYS A 10 4.02 2.62 -9.22
N PHE A 11 3.32 2.62 -10.34
CA PHE A 11 2.14 1.82 -10.57
C PHE A 11 2.36 0.86 -11.72
N HIS A 12 2.01 -0.39 -11.48
CA HIS A 12 1.96 -1.42 -12.50
C HIS A 12 0.48 -1.72 -12.77
N PHE A 13 0.16 -1.92 -14.05
CA PHE A 13 -1.19 -2.22 -14.50
C PHE A 13 -1.41 -3.74 -14.55
N ASN A 14 -2.63 -4.19 -14.26
CA ASN A 14 -3.07 -5.59 -14.34
C ASN A 14 -2.09 -6.55 -13.65
N VAL A 15 -1.84 -6.30 -12.38
CA VAL A 15 -0.82 -7.02 -11.61
C VAL A 15 -1.45 -8.18 -10.86
N ASP A 16 -0.87 -9.36 -11.03
CA ASP A 16 -1.15 -10.51 -10.19
C ASP A 16 -0.42 -10.37 -8.84
N VAL A 17 -1.19 -10.17 -7.78
CA VAL A 17 -0.70 -10.23 -6.40
C VAL A 17 -0.70 -11.70 -5.95
N PRO A 18 0.34 -12.19 -5.24
CA PRO A 18 0.42 -13.58 -4.76
C PRO A 18 -0.48 -13.81 -3.52
N ILE A 19 -1.72 -13.35 -3.60
CA ILE A 19 -2.78 -13.58 -2.61
C ILE A 19 -3.78 -14.55 -3.25
N PRO A 20 -4.00 -15.74 -2.66
CA PRO A 20 -4.99 -16.67 -3.17
C PRO A 20 -6.40 -16.07 -3.13
N PHE A 21 -7.13 -16.15 -4.24
CA PHE A 21 -8.49 -15.65 -4.35
C PHE A 21 -9.30 -16.50 -5.32
N ASP A 22 -10.54 -16.84 -4.93
CA ASP A 22 -11.53 -17.48 -5.80
C ASP A 22 -11.01 -18.75 -6.51
N GLY A 23 -10.27 -19.59 -5.77
CA GLY A 23 -9.68 -20.83 -6.28
C GLY A 23 -8.42 -20.65 -7.13
N ARG A 24 -7.98 -19.40 -7.36
CA ARG A 24 -6.70 -19.08 -8.02
C ARG A 24 -5.65 -18.77 -6.97
N GLY A 25 -4.40 -19.18 -7.21
CA GLY A 25 -3.26 -18.87 -6.34
C GLY A 25 -2.79 -17.41 -6.38
N ARG A 26 -3.51 -16.55 -7.10
CA ARG A 26 -3.18 -15.13 -7.32
C ARG A 26 -4.44 -14.31 -7.52
N MET A 27 -4.32 -13.01 -7.27
CA MET A 27 -5.38 -12.02 -7.36
C MET A 27 -4.94 -10.88 -8.28
N GLU A 28 -5.67 -10.65 -9.36
CA GLU A 28 -5.41 -9.56 -10.30
C GLU A 28 -5.96 -8.25 -9.76
N VAL A 29 -5.22 -7.15 -9.89
CA VAL A 29 -5.60 -5.78 -9.52
C VAL A 29 -5.27 -4.86 -10.70
N ASP A 30 -6.18 -3.94 -11.06
CA ASP A 30 -6.01 -3.06 -12.22
C ASP A 30 -4.74 -2.19 -12.11
N LEU A 31 -4.47 -1.69 -10.91
CA LEU A 31 -3.37 -0.77 -10.65
C LEU A 31 -2.78 -1.02 -9.26
N LEU A 32 -1.49 -1.35 -9.19
CA LEU A 32 -0.81 -1.66 -7.93
C LEU A 32 0.45 -0.82 -7.73
N SER A 33 0.53 -0.16 -6.57
CA SER A 33 1.78 0.32 -6.00
C SER A 33 2.22 -0.60 -4.87
N ALA A 34 3.15 -1.50 -5.16
CA ALA A 34 3.65 -2.48 -4.20
C ALA A 34 4.38 -1.82 -3.02
N GLU A 35 5.18 -0.80 -3.28
CA GLU A 35 5.95 -0.08 -2.26
C GLU A 35 5.04 0.65 -1.25
N ALA A 36 4.00 1.33 -1.74
CA ALA A 36 3.05 2.05 -0.89
C ALA A 36 1.92 1.16 -0.33
N ARG A 37 1.84 -0.10 -0.80
CA ARG A 37 0.71 -1.02 -0.58
C ARG A 37 -0.63 -0.37 -0.90
N VAL A 38 -0.76 0.18 -2.11
CA VAL A 38 -2.01 0.75 -2.61
C VAL A 38 -2.46 -0.05 -3.82
N ALA A 39 -3.65 -0.64 -3.73
CA ALA A 39 -4.35 -1.32 -4.80
C ALA A 39 -5.49 -0.41 -5.28
N VAL A 40 -5.60 -0.23 -6.59
CA VAL A 40 -6.65 0.57 -7.23
C VAL A 40 -7.41 -0.31 -8.21
N GLU A 41 -8.73 -0.27 -8.13
CA GLU A 41 -9.66 -1.00 -8.99
C GLU A 41 -10.58 0.01 -9.70
N ILE A 42 -10.86 -0.25 -10.98
CA ILE A 42 -11.68 0.60 -11.83
C ILE A 42 -12.95 -0.19 -12.19
N ASP A 43 -14.04 0.13 -11.50
CA ASP A 43 -15.32 -0.57 -11.67
C ASP A 43 -16.10 0.00 -12.86
N GLY A 44 -16.45 -0.88 -13.79
CA GLY A 44 -17.40 -0.56 -14.85
C GLY A 44 -18.87 -0.67 -14.38
N PRO A 45 -19.83 -0.10 -15.12
CA PRO A 45 -21.26 -0.16 -14.77
C PRO A 45 -21.79 -1.59 -14.54
N GLN A 46 -21.24 -2.57 -15.28
CA GLN A 46 -21.56 -3.99 -15.16
C GLN A 46 -21.18 -4.62 -13.80
N HIS A 47 -20.24 -4.03 -13.05
CA HIS A 47 -19.83 -4.55 -11.74
C HIS A 47 -20.82 -4.19 -10.62
N LEU A 48 -21.59 -3.12 -10.78
CA LEU A 48 -22.51 -2.61 -9.76
C LEU A 48 -23.89 -3.27 -9.80
N ALA A 49 -24.28 -3.83 -10.95
CA ALA A 49 -25.62 -4.36 -11.17
C ALA A 49 -25.81 -5.81 -10.69
N ASP A 50 -24.73 -6.57 -10.51
CA ASP A 50 -24.77 -7.99 -10.13
C ASP A 50 -24.40 -8.20 -8.65
N PRO A 51 -25.34 -8.65 -7.79
CA PRO A 51 -25.08 -8.94 -6.38
C PRO A 51 -23.99 -9.99 -6.13
N VAL A 52 -23.77 -10.92 -7.07
CA VAL A 52 -22.71 -11.94 -6.99
C VAL A 52 -21.34 -11.29 -7.18
N VAL A 53 -21.21 -10.45 -8.20
CA VAL A 53 -19.98 -9.67 -8.47
C VAL A 53 -19.68 -8.76 -7.28
N TYR A 54 -20.68 -8.03 -6.78
CA TYR A 54 -20.53 -7.18 -5.60
C TYR A 54 -19.99 -7.94 -4.38
N ARG A 55 -20.55 -9.11 -4.05
CA ARG A 55 -20.10 -9.90 -2.88
C ARG A 55 -18.68 -10.42 -3.07
N ARG A 56 -18.32 -10.84 -4.28
CA ARG A 56 -16.97 -11.30 -4.63
C ARG A 56 -15.97 -10.16 -4.45
N ASP A 57 -16.30 -8.99 -4.97
CA ASP A 57 -15.50 -7.76 -4.89
C ASP A 57 -15.27 -7.32 -3.44
N ARG A 58 -16.30 -7.38 -2.59
CA ARG A 58 -16.14 -7.08 -1.15
C ARG A 58 -15.22 -8.08 -0.43
N ARG A 59 -15.22 -9.36 -0.82
CA ARG A 59 -14.27 -10.36 -0.28
C ARG A 59 -12.84 -10.08 -0.76
N LYS A 60 -12.69 -9.66 -2.02
CA LYS A 60 -11.40 -9.22 -2.58
C LYS A 60 -10.84 -8.04 -1.79
N ASP A 61 -11.67 -7.02 -1.55
CA ASP A 61 -11.29 -5.83 -0.78
C ASP A 61 -10.81 -6.20 0.64
N ALA A 62 -11.57 -7.06 1.33
CA ALA A 62 -11.23 -7.50 2.68
C ALA A 62 -9.88 -8.22 2.73
N LEU A 63 -9.63 -9.13 1.78
CA LEU A 63 -8.35 -9.85 1.69
C LEU A 63 -7.18 -8.92 1.40
N LEU A 64 -7.34 -7.93 0.52
CA LEU A 64 -6.31 -6.93 0.26
C LEU A 64 -6.01 -6.11 1.53
N GLN A 65 -7.06 -5.70 2.26
CA GLN A 65 -6.92 -4.95 3.51
C GLN A 65 -6.24 -5.77 4.60
N ASP A 66 -6.58 -7.05 4.76
CA ASP A 66 -5.91 -7.97 5.69
C ASP A 66 -4.42 -8.13 5.38
N ASN A 67 -4.04 -8.04 4.09
CA ASN A 67 -2.64 -8.04 3.65
C ASN A 67 -1.97 -6.64 3.72
N GLY A 68 -2.65 -5.65 4.31
CA GLY A 68 -2.13 -4.32 4.58
C GLY A 68 -2.21 -3.33 3.42
N TYR A 69 -2.94 -3.67 2.36
CA TYR A 69 -3.18 -2.79 1.22
C TYR A 69 -4.29 -1.78 1.51
N VAL A 70 -4.14 -0.56 1.01
CA VAL A 70 -5.29 0.37 0.83
C VAL A 70 -5.94 0.00 -0.50
N VAL A 71 -7.24 -0.23 -0.48
CA VAL A 71 -8.03 -0.44 -1.69
C VAL A 71 -8.75 0.85 -2.03
N LEU A 72 -8.53 1.37 -3.23
CA LEU A 72 -9.26 2.51 -3.79
C LEU A 72 -10.08 2.01 -4.99
N ARG A 73 -11.39 2.26 -4.98
CA ARG A 73 -12.28 1.93 -6.10
C ARG A 73 -12.77 3.21 -6.75
N PHE A 74 -12.67 3.27 -8.07
CA PHE A 74 -13.18 4.38 -8.88
C PHE A 74 -14.08 3.84 -9.97
N LEU A 75 -15.10 4.60 -10.36
CA LEU A 75 -15.90 4.23 -11.52
C LEU A 75 -15.13 4.53 -12.79
N ALA A 76 -15.24 3.66 -13.80
CA ALA A 76 -14.66 3.90 -15.13
C ALA A 76 -15.10 5.26 -15.71
N GLU A 77 -16.34 5.68 -15.42
CA GLU A 77 -16.86 6.98 -15.82
C GLU A 77 -16.13 8.15 -15.15
N ASP A 78 -15.79 8.02 -13.87
CA ASP A 78 -15.09 9.04 -13.10
C ASP A 78 -13.63 9.16 -13.54
N VAL A 79 -13.00 8.06 -13.95
CA VAL A 79 -11.65 8.10 -14.54
C VAL A 79 -11.64 8.91 -15.85
N GLY A 80 -12.71 8.80 -16.65
CA GLY A 80 -12.84 9.56 -17.90
C GLY A 80 -13.23 11.03 -17.71
N LYS A 81 -14.11 11.33 -16.74
CA LYS A 81 -14.69 12.68 -16.53
C LYS A 81 -13.96 13.50 -15.47
N HIS A 82 -13.42 12.85 -14.44
CA HIS A 82 -12.87 13.44 -13.20
C HIS A 82 -11.45 12.95 -12.91
N LEU A 83 -10.63 12.78 -13.96
CA LEU A 83 -9.27 12.24 -13.85
C LEU A 83 -8.42 12.95 -12.78
N TYR A 84 -8.53 14.27 -12.66
CA TYR A 84 -7.77 15.03 -11.67
C TYR A 84 -8.14 14.67 -10.22
N ASP A 85 -9.42 14.45 -9.92
CA ASP A 85 -9.89 14.09 -8.57
C ASP A 85 -9.43 12.67 -8.19
N VAL A 86 -9.44 11.76 -9.17
CA VAL A 86 -8.91 10.39 -9.03
C VAL A 86 -7.42 10.45 -8.72
N LEU A 87 -6.65 11.19 -9.52
CA LEU A 87 -5.20 11.34 -9.33
C LEU A 87 -4.87 11.98 -7.97
N ASP A 88 -5.59 13.03 -7.58
CA ASP A 88 -5.39 13.70 -6.28
C ASP A 88 -5.68 12.75 -5.10
N THR A 89 -6.70 11.91 -5.22
CA THR A 89 -7.01 10.88 -4.23
C THR A 89 -5.89 9.83 -4.11
N ILE A 90 -5.35 9.37 -5.23
CA ILE A 90 -4.23 8.43 -5.26
C ILE A 90 -2.98 9.07 -4.64
N LEU A 91 -2.61 10.28 -5.07
CA LEU A 91 -1.45 11.02 -4.57
C LEU A 91 -1.52 11.26 -3.06
N ARG A 92 -2.70 11.64 -2.53
CA ARG A 92 -2.91 11.82 -1.10
C ARG A 92 -2.70 10.53 -0.31
N ASN A 93 -3.14 9.39 -0.84
CA ASN A 93 -2.94 8.09 -0.20
C ASN A 93 -1.46 7.66 -0.23
N LEU A 94 -0.76 7.87 -1.34
CA LEU A 94 0.67 7.63 -1.44
C LEU A 94 1.47 8.47 -0.44
N ALA A 95 1.19 9.78 -0.38
CA ALA A 95 1.89 10.70 0.53
C ALA A 95 1.65 10.34 2.02
N ARG A 96 0.45 9.87 2.37
CA ARG A 96 0.16 9.34 3.72
C ARG A 96 1.00 8.11 4.03
N ARG A 97 1.10 7.16 3.09
CA ARG A 97 1.86 5.91 3.27
C ARG A 97 3.37 6.13 3.34
N GLN A 98 3.91 7.04 2.52
CA GLN A 98 5.33 7.41 2.59
C GLN A 98 5.70 8.04 3.94
N ARG A 99 4.86 8.94 4.47
CA ARG A 99 5.07 9.53 5.82
C ARG A 99 5.05 8.46 6.92
N ASN A 100 4.14 7.49 6.85
CA ASN A 100 4.07 6.40 7.83
C ASN A 100 5.33 5.52 7.77
N CYS A 101 5.86 5.25 6.58
CA CYS A 101 7.11 4.51 6.42
C CYS A 101 8.31 5.27 7.03
N GLN A 102 8.39 6.59 6.82
CA GLN A 102 9.46 7.44 7.40
C GLN A 102 9.44 7.51 8.93
N VAL A 103 8.25 7.54 9.55
CA VAL A 103 8.11 7.52 11.02
C VAL A 103 8.64 6.20 11.59
N THR A 104 8.30 5.06 10.98
CA THR A 104 8.72 3.74 11.45
C THR A 104 10.23 3.46 11.27
N CYS A 105 10.86 3.96 10.21
CA CYS A 105 12.31 3.83 10.00
C CYS A 105 13.14 4.69 10.98
N ARG A 106 12.60 5.85 11.41
CA ARG A 106 13.23 6.69 12.44
C ARG A 106 13.23 6.06 13.83
N GLN A 107 12.21 5.24 14.15
CA GLN A 107 12.10 4.56 15.44
C GLN A 107 13.04 3.34 15.56
N ARG A 108 13.31 2.59 14.48
CA ARG A 108 14.27 1.46 14.54
C ARG A 108 15.70 1.91 14.81
N ARG A 109 16.17 3.01 14.22
CA ARG A 109 17.51 3.59 14.50
C ARG A 109 17.68 4.10 15.95
N GLY A 110 16.60 4.48 16.63
CA GLY A 110 16.65 4.86 18.05
C GLY A 110 16.68 3.67 19.03
N SER A 111 16.11 2.52 18.63
CA SER A 111 16.07 1.31 19.48
C SER A 111 17.32 0.43 19.40
N GLU A 112 18.09 0.52 18.30
CA GLU A 112 19.37 -0.17 18.15
C GLU A 112 20.49 0.55 18.92
N ALA A 113 20.53 1.89 18.84
CA ALA A 113 21.50 2.71 19.57
C ALA A 113 21.37 2.61 21.11
N THR A 114 20.16 2.33 21.62
CA THR A 114 19.92 2.15 23.06
C THR A 114 20.28 0.74 23.56
N ARG A 115 20.25 -0.29 22.68
CA ARG A 115 20.76 -1.63 23.02
C ARG A 115 22.28 -1.69 23.03
N ASP A 116 22.94 -1.03 22.09
CA ASP A 116 24.42 -1.00 22.05
C ASP A 116 25.02 -0.23 23.23
N ALA A 117 24.38 0.86 23.68
CA ALA A 117 24.82 1.62 24.85
C ALA A 117 24.71 0.82 26.16
N LEU A 118 23.68 -0.01 26.33
CA LEU A 118 23.51 -0.87 27.51
C LEU A 118 24.48 -2.06 27.52
N SER A 119 24.88 -2.56 26.35
CA SER A 119 25.84 -3.67 26.24
C SER A 119 27.30 -3.20 26.41
N ALA A 120 27.61 -1.94 26.11
CA ALA A 120 28.94 -1.34 26.30
C ALA A 120 29.20 -0.86 27.75
N GLY A 121 28.16 -0.64 28.56
CA GLY A 121 28.27 -0.12 29.93
C GLY A 121 28.63 -1.15 31.01
N LEU A 122 28.67 -2.45 30.70
CA LEU A 122 28.88 -3.52 31.69
C LEU A 122 30.31 -4.09 31.74
N GLN A 123 31.27 -3.55 30.97
CA GLN A 123 32.65 -4.08 30.89
C GLN A 123 33.72 -3.16 31.52
N GLY A 124 33.33 -2.15 32.29
CA GLY A 124 34.24 -1.10 32.76
C GLY A 124 34.21 -0.82 34.26
N TRP A 125 34.35 -1.83 35.12
CA TRP A 125 34.66 -1.60 36.55
C TRP A 125 36.06 -2.12 36.89
N PRO A 126 37.04 -1.25 37.17
CA PRO A 126 38.31 -1.68 37.73
C PRO A 126 38.11 -1.96 39.22
N SER A 127 38.24 -3.22 39.62
CA SER A 127 38.39 -3.62 41.01
C SER A 127 39.64 -2.94 41.58
N ARG A 128 39.45 -2.02 42.53
CA ARG A 128 40.54 -1.39 43.27
C ARG A 128 41.13 -2.38 44.27
N GLY A 129 42.47 -2.35 44.33
CA GLY A 129 43.41 -2.67 45.41
C GLY A 129 42.92 -3.41 46.63
#